data_AF-A0A223CZ61-F1
#
_entry.id   AF-A0A223CZ61-F1
#
_cell.length_a   1.000
_cell.length_b   1.000
_cell.length_c   1.000
_cell.angle_alpha   90.00
_cell.angle_beta   90.00
_cell.angle_gamma   90.00
#
_symmetry.space_group_name_H-M   'P 1'
#
loop_
_entity.id
_entity.type
_entity.pdbx_description
1 polymer ?
#
loop_
_entity_poly.entity_id
_entity_poly.type
_entity_poly.pdbx_seq_one_letter_code
_entity_poly.pdbx_strand_id
1 'polypeptide(L)'
;MGLLPFRRKKSEETSDLNQLLMKARSGNEEARNQLLREYIPFVAKSASQATGRYIRRGQDDEFSIALSAFNEAIERYDLNRGTSFLGFADTVIKRRLIDYYRSKQSKQRDLPFSEFEVEDEEENVINYVEVQKSVEEHQKQVESDARRHEILHFTELLMQFDISMEELVDLSPKHQDARENAMEVAKVIASQQEFCDYLMAKKSLPLKALMKHVSVSRKTIERQRKYIIAVSLILIGDFEMLQDYII
;
A
#
# COMPACT_ATOMS: atom_id res chain seq x y z
N MET A 1 31.16 29.84 15.28
CA MET A 1 31.36 28.54 15.97
C MET A 1 30.26 28.37 17.00
N GLY A 2 29.21 27.63 16.68
CA GLY A 2 28.08 27.35 17.56
C GLY A 2 27.39 26.08 17.10
N LEU A 3 27.95 24.93 17.51
CA LEU A 3 27.38 23.61 17.27
C LEU A 3 26.21 23.40 18.23
N LEU A 4 24.98 23.37 17.71
CA LEU A 4 23.80 22.91 18.44
C LEU A 4 23.84 21.37 18.53
N PRO A 5 23.73 20.76 19.73
CA PRO A 5 23.74 19.32 19.89
C PRO A 5 22.32 18.77 19.77
N PHE A 6 21.85 18.48 18.56
CA PHE A 6 20.51 17.91 18.33
C PHE A 6 20.59 16.48 17.79
N ARG A 7 21.16 15.53 18.55
CA ARG A 7 21.04 14.09 18.20
C ARG A 7 21.35 13.06 19.31
N ARG A 8 21.06 13.35 20.60
CA ARG A 8 21.29 12.38 21.70
C ARG A 8 20.04 11.64 22.21
N LYS A 9 18.82 12.15 21.95
CA LYS A 9 17.61 11.64 22.61
C LYS A 9 17.16 10.24 22.14
N LYS A 10 17.36 9.92 20.86
CA LYS A 10 16.84 8.69 20.23
C LYS A 10 17.59 7.41 20.65
N SER A 11 18.85 7.53 21.09
CA SER A 11 19.66 6.37 21.51
C SER A 11 19.45 5.98 22.98
N GLU A 12 19.13 6.94 23.83
CA GLU A 12 18.84 6.70 25.26
C GLU A 12 17.48 6.02 25.43
N GLU A 13 16.44 6.48 24.71
CA GLU A 13 15.09 5.87 24.73
C GLU A 13 15.10 4.40 24.27
N THR A 14 15.92 4.05 23.26
CA THR A 14 16.08 2.66 22.81
C THR A 14 16.85 1.79 23.80
N SER A 15 17.80 2.37 24.56
CA SER A 15 18.56 1.65 25.58
C SER A 15 17.68 1.33 26.79
N ASP A 16 16.82 2.26 27.20
CA ASP A 16 15.93 2.10 28.35
C ASP A 16 14.79 1.09 28.06
N LEU A 17 14.22 1.14 26.86
CA LEU A 17 13.24 0.14 26.39
C LEU A 17 13.82 -1.28 26.38
N ASN A 18 15.05 -1.46 25.87
CA ASN A 18 15.69 -2.77 25.84
C ASN A 18 15.97 -3.30 27.25
N GLN A 19 16.34 -2.43 28.19
CA GLN A 19 16.53 -2.82 29.60
C GLN A 19 15.22 -3.22 30.27
N LEU A 20 14.14 -2.48 30.04
CA LEU A 20 12.80 -2.83 30.54
C LEU A 20 12.30 -4.15 29.95
N LEU A 21 12.52 -4.40 28.66
CA LEU A 21 12.18 -5.67 28.01
C LEU A 21 12.96 -6.85 28.62
N MET A 22 14.25 -6.70 28.88
CA MET A 22 15.04 -7.75 29.54
C MET A 22 14.51 -8.05 30.95
N LYS A 23 14.20 -7.03 31.74
CA LYS A 23 13.63 -7.19 33.09
C LYS A 23 12.26 -7.88 33.02
N ALA A 24 11.38 -7.44 32.13
CA ALA A 24 10.07 -8.05 31.94
C ALA A 24 10.17 -9.52 31.53
N ARG A 25 11.09 -9.89 30.63
CA ARG A 25 11.34 -11.29 30.23
C ARG A 25 11.96 -12.15 31.34
N SER A 26 12.72 -11.55 32.26
CA SER A 26 13.27 -12.25 33.42
C SER A 26 12.25 -12.57 34.52
N GLY A 27 10.96 -12.26 34.30
CA GLY A 27 9.88 -12.52 35.25
C GLY A 27 9.57 -11.33 36.18
N ASN A 28 10.14 -10.15 35.94
CA ASN A 28 9.79 -8.96 36.70
C ASN A 28 8.42 -8.42 36.26
N GLU A 29 7.39 -8.66 37.06
CA GLU A 29 6.02 -8.25 36.73
C GLU A 29 5.81 -6.74 36.72
N GLU A 30 6.54 -5.98 37.55
CA GLU A 30 6.45 -4.53 37.60
C GLU A 30 6.93 -3.90 36.29
N ALA A 31 8.08 -4.36 35.78
CA ALA A 31 8.62 -3.91 34.49
C ALA A 31 7.68 -4.27 33.32
N ARG A 32 7.04 -5.44 33.38
CA ARG A 32 6.04 -5.87 32.38
C ARG A 32 4.78 -5.00 32.43
N ASN A 33 4.24 -4.77 33.63
CA ASN A 33 3.06 -3.92 33.81
C ASN A 33 3.34 -2.45 33.43
N GLN A 34 4.56 -1.97 33.67
CA GLN A 34 5.01 -0.66 33.22
C GLN A 34 5.00 -0.56 31.70
N LEU A 35 5.60 -1.53 30.99
CA LEU A 35 5.58 -1.58 29.53
C LEU A 35 4.15 -1.62 28.98
N LEU A 36 3.28 -2.44 29.58
CA LEU A 36 1.88 -2.51 29.18
C LEU A 36 1.16 -1.18 29.35
N ARG A 37 1.46 -0.41 30.40
CA ARG A 37 0.85 0.91 30.69
C ARG A 37 1.40 2.04 29.82
N GLU A 38 2.69 2.06 29.56
CA GLU A 38 3.32 3.11 28.76
C GLU A 38 2.97 2.99 27.28
N TYR A 39 2.84 1.76 26.78
CA TYR A 39 2.58 1.49 25.36
C TYR A 39 1.10 1.30 25.03
N ILE A 40 0.16 1.57 25.95
CA ILE A 40 -1.29 1.54 25.66
C ILE A 40 -1.66 2.43 24.44
N PRO A 41 -1.11 3.65 24.24
CA PRO A 41 -1.38 4.45 23.04
C PRO A 41 -0.93 3.77 21.75
N PHE A 42 0.23 3.09 21.78
CA PHE A 42 0.74 2.32 20.65
C PHE A 42 -0.15 1.12 20.32
N VAL A 43 -0.57 0.36 21.34
CA VAL A 43 -1.48 -0.78 21.19
C VAL A 43 -2.81 -0.34 20.59
N ALA A 44 -3.40 0.76 21.08
CA ALA A 44 -4.64 1.31 20.54
C ALA A 44 -4.50 1.72 19.07
N LYS A 45 -3.38 2.37 18.71
CA LYS A 45 -3.09 2.76 17.33
C LYS A 45 -2.94 1.54 16.42
N SER A 46 -2.16 0.55 16.85
CA SER A 46 -1.92 -0.69 16.10
C SER A 46 -3.23 -1.46 15.90
N ALA A 47 -4.06 -1.58 16.94
CA ALA A 47 -5.37 -2.20 16.86
C ALA A 47 -6.33 -1.44 15.92
N SER A 48 -6.32 -0.11 15.97
CA SER A 48 -7.17 0.70 15.09
C SER A 48 -6.75 0.60 13.63
N GLN A 49 -5.45 0.53 13.36
CA GLN A 49 -4.93 0.30 12.00
C GLN A 49 -5.25 -1.11 11.47
N ALA A 50 -5.25 -2.12 12.35
CA ALA A 50 -5.57 -3.50 11.98
C ALA A 50 -7.06 -3.71 11.71
N THR A 51 -7.92 -2.93 12.37
CA THR A 51 -9.39 -3.04 12.30
C THR A 51 -10.03 -2.01 11.37
N GLY A 52 -9.30 -1.00 10.94
CA GLY A 52 -9.80 0.07 10.08
C GLY A 52 -10.75 1.06 10.79
N ARG A 53 -10.92 0.95 12.12
CA ARG A 53 -11.77 1.82 12.93
C ARG A 53 -11.10 2.20 14.26
N TYR A 54 -11.60 3.23 14.92
CA TYR A 54 -11.12 3.59 16.26
C TYR A 54 -11.56 2.56 17.31
N ILE A 55 -10.61 2.09 18.13
CA ILE A 55 -10.86 1.09 19.19
C ILE A 55 -10.91 1.74 20.58
N ARG A 56 -12.02 1.53 21.29
CA ARG A 56 -12.31 2.04 22.64
C ARG A 56 -11.81 1.08 23.72
N ARG A 57 -11.02 1.63 24.65
CA ARG A 57 -10.48 0.88 25.80
C ARG A 57 -11.60 0.48 26.75
N GLY A 58 -11.63 -0.79 27.13
CA GLY A 58 -12.58 -1.34 28.11
C GLY A 58 -13.99 -1.59 27.56
N GLN A 59 -14.22 -1.34 26.26
CA GLN A 59 -15.49 -1.65 25.58
C GLN A 59 -15.26 -2.67 24.48
N ASP A 60 -14.22 -2.49 23.66
CA ASP A 60 -13.96 -3.37 22.52
C ASP A 60 -13.07 -4.55 22.93
N ASP A 61 -13.51 -5.78 22.61
CA ASP A 61 -12.76 -7.01 22.80
C ASP A 61 -11.39 -6.96 22.10
N GLU A 62 -11.35 -6.31 20.94
CA GLU A 62 -10.15 -6.09 20.13
C GLU A 62 -9.05 -5.40 20.92
N PHE A 63 -9.41 -4.49 21.83
CA PHE A 63 -8.45 -3.81 22.68
C PHE A 63 -7.75 -4.79 23.64
N SER A 64 -8.55 -5.65 24.30
CA SER A 64 -8.05 -6.67 25.23
C SER A 64 -7.17 -7.69 24.52
N ILE A 65 -7.54 -8.08 23.30
CA ILE A 65 -6.76 -9.00 22.45
C ILE A 65 -5.46 -8.36 22.01
N ALA A 66 -5.48 -7.11 21.57
CA ALA A 66 -4.28 -6.37 21.19
C ALA A 66 -3.32 -6.21 22.38
N LEU A 67 -3.85 -5.95 23.58
CA LEU A 67 -3.03 -5.85 24.79
C LEU A 67 -2.40 -7.20 25.17
N SER A 68 -3.15 -8.30 25.06
CA SER A 68 -2.62 -9.65 25.26
C SER A 68 -1.55 -10.00 24.22
N ALA A 69 -1.73 -9.60 22.96
CA ALA A 69 -0.78 -9.81 21.88
C ALA A 69 0.51 -9.01 22.09
N PHE A 70 0.40 -7.80 22.63
CA PHE A 70 1.56 -7.01 23.02
C PHE A 70 2.33 -7.68 24.17
N ASN A 71 1.64 -8.24 25.16
CA ASN A 71 2.29 -9.02 26.22
C ASN A 71 3.03 -10.25 25.66
N GLU A 72 2.41 -10.99 24.73
CA GLU A 72 3.06 -12.10 24.01
C GLU A 72 4.31 -11.64 23.25
N ALA A 73 4.27 -10.44 22.65
CA ALA A 73 5.42 -9.87 21.97
C ALA A 73 6.58 -9.58 22.94
N ILE A 74 6.30 -9.09 24.16
CA ILE A 74 7.32 -8.89 25.20
C ILE A 74 8.04 -10.20 25.52
N GLU A 75 7.29 -11.31 25.65
CA GLU A 75 7.85 -12.61 25.99
C GLU A 75 8.71 -13.21 24.88
N ARG A 76 8.27 -13.04 23.62
CA ARG A 76 8.86 -13.71 22.44
C ARG A 76 9.89 -12.90 21.68
N TYR A 77 10.05 -11.62 21.99
CA TYR A 77 10.97 -10.76 21.25
C TYR A 77 12.43 -11.17 21.45
N ASP A 78 13.15 -11.31 20.33
CA ASP A 78 14.55 -11.70 20.29
C ASP A 78 15.41 -10.54 19.78
N LEU A 79 16.26 -10.02 20.67
CA LEU A 79 17.15 -8.89 20.42
C LEU A 79 18.19 -9.18 19.33
N ASN A 80 18.50 -10.46 19.07
CA ASN A 80 19.51 -10.86 18.09
C ASN A 80 19.00 -10.84 16.63
N ARG A 81 17.69 -10.63 16.41
CA ARG A 81 17.07 -10.66 15.07
C ARG A 81 17.09 -9.33 14.32
N GLY A 82 17.66 -8.28 14.90
CA GLY A 82 17.87 -6.98 14.23
C GLY A 82 16.62 -6.14 13.94
N THR A 83 15.42 -6.64 14.25
CA THR A 83 14.16 -5.90 14.09
C THR A 83 13.80 -5.13 15.35
N SER A 84 13.25 -3.92 15.23
CA SER A 84 12.80 -3.15 16.40
C SER A 84 11.64 -3.85 17.13
N PHE A 85 11.62 -3.81 18.46
CA PHE A 85 10.55 -4.39 19.28
C PHE A 85 9.16 -3.91 18.86
N LEU A 86 9.00 -2.61 18.63
CA LEU A 86 7.70 -2.04 18.24
C LEU A 86 7.21 -2.57 16.88
N GLY A 87 8.09 -2.74 15.90
CA GLY A 87 7.71 -3.34 14.61
C GLY A 87 7.32 -4.82 14.75
N PHE A 88 8.01 -5.56 15.61
CA PHE A 88 7.64 -6.95 15.93
C PHE A 88 6.29 -7.02 16.65
N ALA A 89 6.09 -6.18 17.66
CA ALA A 89 4.85 -6.12 18.43
C ALA A 89 3.64 -5.72 17.56
N ASP A 90 3.80 -4.75 16.65
CA ASP A 90 2.76 -4.37 15.68
C ASP A 90 2.33 -5.56 14.82
N THR A 91 3.30 -6.36 14.35
CA THR A 91 3.03 -7.56 13.56
C THR A 91 2.27 -8.62 14.36
N VAL A 92 2.66 -8.84 15.62
CA VAL A 92 1.99 -9.80 16.52
C VAL A 92 0.56 -9.37 16.84
N ILE A 93 0.34 -8.08 17.12
CA ILE A 93 -0.99 -7.49 17.38
C ILE A 93 -1.90 -7.69 16.15
N LYS A 94 -1.44 -7.28 14.97
CA LYS A 94 -2.20 -7.44 13.71
C LYS A 94 -2.58 -8.89 13.46
N ARG A 95 -1.63 -9.81 13.59
CA ARG A 95 -1.88 -11.25 13.39
C ARG A 95 -2.93 -11.79 14.37
N ARG A 96 -2.84 -11.44 15.65
CA ARG A 96 -3.79 -11.89 16.68
C ARG A 96 -5.20 -11.37 16.46
N LEU A 97 -5.34 -10.12 16.01
CA LEU A 97 -6.64 -9.56 15.63
C LEU A 97 -7.22 -10.26 14.40
N ILE A 98 -6.41 -10.52 13.38
CA ILE A 98 -6.85 -11.30 12.20
C ILE A 98 -7.31 -12.72 12.61
N ASP A 99 -6.54 -13.40 13.47
CA ASP A 99 -6.89 -14.73 13.97
C ASP A 99 -8.19 -14.70 14.80
N TYR A 100 -8.40 -13.64 15.60
CA TYR A 100 -9.64 -13.42 16.34
C TYR A 100 -10.84 -13.31 15.40
N TYR A 101 -10.78 -12.47 14.37
CA TYR A 101 -11.87 -12.33 13.40
C TYR A 101 -12.11 -13.62 12.60
N ARG A 102 -11.07 -14.35 12.21
CA ARG A 102 -11.21 -15.66 11.55
C ARG A 102 -11.87 -16.70 12.47
N SER A 103 -11.56 -16.68 13.77
CA SER A 103 -12.16 -17.60 14.74
C SER A 103 -13.63 -17.27 15.04
N LYS A 104 -13.99 -15.98 15.06
CA LYS A 104 -15.38 -15.50 15.09
C LYS A 104 -16.13 -15.96 13.83
N GLN A 105 -15.51 -15.87 12.66
CA GLN A 105 -16.08 -16.32 11.38
C GLN A 105 -16.34 -17.84 11.32
N SER A 106 -15.44 -18.68 11.88
CA SER A 106 -15.65 -20.13 11.93
C SER A 106 -16.73 -20.57 12.92
N LYS A 107 -16.99 -19.78 13.97
CA LYS A 107 -18.12 -19.99 14.91
C LYS A 107 -19.43 -19.35 14.43
N GLN A 108 -19.36 -18.41 13.47
CA GLN A 108 -20.48 -17.65 12.92
C GLN A 108 -21.38 -18.44 11.96
N ARG A 109 -21.06 -19.69 11.62
CA ARG A 109 -22.03 -20.53 10.88
C ARG A 109 -23.25 -20.92 11.73
N ASP A 110 -23.20 -20.75 13.06
CA ASP A 110 -24.22 -21.24 13.99
C ASP A 110 -24.78 -20.20 14.99
N LEU A 111 -24.59 -18.87 14.80
CA LEU A 111 -25.09 -17.83 15.73
C LEU A 111 -26.24 -16.97 15.15
N PRO A 112 -27.25 -16.59 15.95
CA PRO A 112 -28.37 -15.74 15.50
C PRO A 112 -27.93 -14.32 15.12
N PHE A 113 -28.60 -13.75 14.12
CA PHE A 113 -28.29 -12.45 13.50
C PHE A 113 -28.27 -11.21 14.42
N SER A 114 -28.89 -11.27 15.60
CA SER A 114 -29.14 -10.11 16.47
C SER A 114 -27.94 -9.57 17.25
N GLU A 115 -26.79 -10.25 17.24
CA GLU A 115 -25.61 -9.87 18.04
C GLU A 115 -24.66 -8.89 17.30
N PHE A 116 -24.94 -8.58 16.03
CA PHE A 116 -24.15 -7.66 15.19
C PHE A 116 -24.90 -6.37 14.81
N GLU A 117 -26.09 -6.20 15.37
CA GLU A 117 -26.93 -5.03 15.28
C GLU A 117 -26.32 -3.86 16.08
N VAL A 118 -25.99 -2.78 15.40
CA VAL A 118 -25.57 -1.50 15.99
C VAL A 118 -26.51 -0.42 15.49
N GLU A 119 -26.91 0.47 16.38
CA GLU A 119 -27.68 1.67 16.02
C GLU A 119 -26.74 2.70 15.38
N ASP A 120 -27.10 3.18 14.19
CA ASP A 120 -26.44 4.33 13.57
C ASP A 120 -26.88 5.66 14.22
N GLU A 121 -26.37 6.79 13.72
CA GLU A 121 -26.68 8.12 14.27
C GLU A 121 -28.17 8.53 14.15
N GLU A 122 -28.95 7.78 13.36
CA GLU A 122 -30.39 7.95 13.15
C GLU A 122 -31.22 6.85 13.86
N GLU A 123 -30.62 6.13 14.82
CA GLU A 123 -31.23 5.02 15.58
C GLU A 123 -31.66 3.82 14.70
N ASN A 124 -31.10 3.68 13.49
CA ASN A 124 -31.37 2.51 12.65
C ASN A 124 -30.48 1.34 13.06
N VAL A 125 -31.10 0.18 13.28
CA VAL A 125 -30.40 -1.06 13.59
C VAL A 125 -29.76 -1.64 12.33
N ILE A 126 -28.42 -1.58 12.24
CA ILE A 126 -27.64 -2.07 11.10
C ILE A 126 -26.68 -3.20 11.51
N ASN A 127 -26.52 -4.20 10.66
CA ASN A 127 -25.55 -5.28 10.88
C ASN A 127 -24.14 -4.81 10.48
N TYR A 128 -23.29 -4.51 11.48
CA TYR A 128 -21.93 -3.95 11.28
C TYR A 128 -21.07 -4.75 10.28
N VAL A 129 -21.21 -6.08 10.31
CA VAL A 129 -20.41 -6.98 9.47
C VAL A 129 -20.89 -6.95 8.02
N GLU A 130 -22.20 -6.87 7.80
CA GLU A 130 -22.77 -6.70 6.47
C GLU A 130 -22.44 -5.34 5.87
N VAL A 131 -22.45 -4.28 6.69
CA VAL A 131 -22.07 -2.93 6.26
C VAL A 131 -20.59 -2.87 5.88
N GLN A 132 -19.67 -3.39 6.71
CA GLN A 132 -18.24 -3.40 6.35
C GLN A 132 -17.96 -4.25 5.11
N LYS A 133 -18.58 -5.41 5.00
CA LYS A 133 -18.43 -6.27 3.82
C LYS A 133 -19.01 -5.61 2.58
N SER A 134 -20.16 -4.96 2.70
CA SER A 134 -20.78 -4.19 1.60
C SER A 134 -19.93 -3.00 1.19
N VAL A 135 -19.31 -2.28 2.14
CA VAL A 135 -18.38 -1.18 1.87
C VAL A 135 -17.11 -1.68 1.19
N GLU A 136 -16.51 -2.78 1.66
CA GLU A 136 -15.34 -3.38 0.99
C GLU A 136 -15.66 -3.89 -0.41
N GLU A 137 -16.81 -4.56 -0.60
CA GLU A 137 -17.27 -5.03 -1.89
C GLU A 137 -17.58 -3.86 -2.83
N HIS A 138 -18.21 -2.79 -2.31
CA HIS A 138 -18.46 -1.57 -3.06
C HIS A 138 -17.16 -0.86 -3.44
N GLN A 139 -16.20 -0.74 -2.52
CA GLN A 139 -14.89 -0.14 -2.80
C GLN A 139 -14.15 -0.93 -3.90
N LYS A 140 -14.16 -2.26 -3.81
CA LYS A 140 -13.60 -3.13 -4.86
C LYS A 140 -14.32 -2.96 -6.20
N GLN A 141 -15.64 -2.80 -6.19
CA GLN A 141 -16.42 -2.50 -7.39
C GLN A 141 -16.03 -1.14 -7.97
N VAL A 142 -15.96 -0.09 -7.16
CA VAL A 142 -15.55 1.25 -7.58
C VAL A 142 -14.14 1.25 -8.17
N GLU A 143 -13.17 0.58 -7.53
CA GLU A 143 -11.81 0.42 -8.08
C GLU A 143 -11.81 -0.37 -9.39
N SER A 144 -12.61 -1.44 -9.47
CA SER A 144 -12.75 -2.24 -10.69
C SER A 144 -13.36 -1.41 -11.83
N ASP A 145 -14.37 -0.60 -11.53
CA ASP A 145 -15.05 0.26 -12.51
C ASP A 145 -14.14 1.41 -12.95
N ALA A 146 -13.39 2.03 -12.03
CA ALA A 146 -12.37 3.03 -12.33
C ALA A 146 -11.30 2.45 -13.27
N ARG A 147 -10.78 1.25 -12.95
CA ARG A 147 -9.83 0.54 -13.82
C ARG A 147 -10.43 0.24 -15.20
N ARG A 148 -11.69 -0.18 -15.25
CA ARG A 148 -12.39 -0.47 -16.51
C ARG A 148 -12.54 0.80 -17.36
N HIS A 149 -12.91 1.93 -16.75
CA HIS A 149 -12.98 3.21 -17.44
C HIS A 149 -11.62 3.64 -17.99
N GLU A 150 -10.54 3.54 -17.20
CA GLU A 150 -9.19 3.85 -17.71
C GLU A 150 -8.79 2.95 -18.87
N ILE A 151 -9.04 1.64 -18.79
CA ILE A 151 -8.73 0.70 -19.89
C ILE A 151 -9.50 1.09 -21.16
N LEU A 152 -10.79 1.42 -21.04
CA LEU A 152 -11.61 1.84 -22.17
C LEU A 152 -11.08 3.16 -22.77
N HIS A 153 -10.84 4.15 -21.93
CA HIS A 153 -10.31 5.45 -22.37
C HIS A 153 -8.94 5.30 -23.04
N PHE A 154 -8.05 4.48 -22.48
CA PHE A 154 -6.75 4.18 -23.05
C PHE A 154 -6.88 3.45 -24.39
N THR A 155 -7.82 2.50 -24.50
CA THR A 155 -8.09 1.78 -25.75
C THR A 155 -8.56 2.74 -26.85
N GLU A 156 -9.48 3.64 -26.53
CA GLU A 156 -9.94 4.69 -27.46
C GLU A 156 -8.79 5.63 -27.87
N LEU A 157 -7.93 6.00 -26.91
CA LEU A 157 -6.77 6.84 -27.19
C LEU A 157 -5.77 6.13 -28.11
N LEU A 158 -5.45 4.86 -27.85
CA LEU A 158 -4.57 4.04 -28.71
C LEU A 158 -5.10 3.91 -30.14
N MET A 159 -6.42 3.78 -30.30
CA MET A 159 -7.03 3.73 -31.64
C MET A 159 -6.77 5.01 -32.45
N GLN A 160 -6.65 6.18 -31.81
CA GLN A 160 -6.27 7.42 -32.50
C GLN A 160 -4.82 7.41 -33.03
N PHE A 161 -4.01 6.43 -32.60
CA PHE A 161 -2.64 6.19 -33.06
C PHE A 161 -2.52 4.94 -33.94
N ASP A 162 -3.65 4.36 -34.39
CA ASP A 162 -3.71 3.11 -35.17
C ASP A 162 -3.01 1.94 -34.45
N ILE A 163 -3.18 1.87 -33.13
CA ILE A 163 -2.69 0.78 -32.27
C ILE A 163 -3.91 0.10 -31.64
N SER A 164 -4.04 -1.22 -31.81
CA SER A 164 -5.02 -2.00 -31.06
C SER A 164 -4.41 -2.53 -29.76
N MET A 165 -5.25 -2.81 -28.77
CA MET A 165 -4.81 -3.36 -27.49
C MET A 165 -4.17 -4.76 -27.68
N GLU A 166 -4.76 -5.59 -28.55
CA GLU A 166 -4.21 -6.91 -28.91
C GLU A 166 -2.81 -6.80 -29.53
N GLU A 167 -2.64 -5.87 -30.48
CA GLU A 167 -1.35 -5.63 -31.11
C GLU A 167 -0.32 -5.12 -30.10
N LEU A 168 -0.73 -4.26 -29.16
CA LEU A 168 0.17 -3.75 -28.12
C LEU A 168 0.70 -4.88 -27.22
N VAL A 169 -0.13 -5.87 -26.89
CA VAL A 169 0.29 -7.06 -26.12
C VAL A 169 1.34 -7.86 -26.90
N ASP A 170 1.15 -8.05 -28.20
CA ASP A 170 2.10 -8.78 -29.05
C ASP A 170 3.42 -8.03 -29.26
N LEU A 171 3.36 -6.70 -29.36
CA LEU A 171 4.53 -5.82 -29.55
C LEU A 171 5.28 -5.51 -28.25
N SER A 172 4.72 -5.88 -27.09
CA SER A 172 5.33 -5.64 -25.79
C SER A 172 6.67 -6.36 -25.66
N PRO A 173 7.77 -5.66 -25.32
CA PRO A 173 9.09 -6.29 -25.27
C PRO A 173 9.16 -7.34 -24.15
N LYS A 174 9.54 -8.57 -24.50
CA LYS A 174 9.65 -9.68 -23.53
C LYS A 174 10.87 -9.52 -22.61
N HIS A 175 11.97 -9.02 -23.16
CA HIS A 175 13.22 -8.82 -22.42
C HIS A 175 13.20 -7.52 -21.61
N GLN A 176 13.85 -7.54 -20.45
CA GLN A 176 13.90 -6.42 -19.51
C GLN A 176 14.59 -5.20 -20.14
N ASP A 177 15.78 -5.36 -20.71
CA ASP A 177 16.54 -4.28 -21.35
C ASP A 177 15.72 -3.54 -22.42
N ALA A 178 14.92 -4.29 -23.17
CA ALA A 178 14.09 -3.76 -24.23
C ALA A 178 12.88 -2.96 -23.68
N ARG A 179 12.38 -3.32 -22.50
CA ARG A 179 11.35 -2.54 -21.77
C ARG A 179 11.95 -1.29 -21.15
N GLU A 180 13.10 -1.40 -20.49
CA GLU A 180 13.80 -0.29 -19.85
C GLU A 180 14.15 0.81 -20.87
N ASN A 181 14.71 0.43 -22.01
CA ASN A 181 15.00 1.38 -23.10
C ASN A 181 13.75 2.10 -23.61
N ALA A 182 12.64 1.36 -23.79
CA ALA A 182 11.39 1.97 -24.25
C ALA A 182 10.80 2.93 -23.19
N MET A 183 10.89 2.55 -21.91
CA MET A 183 10.46 3.37 -20.78
C MET A 183 11.30 4.66 -20.65
N GLU A 184 12.63 4.58 -20.83
CA GLU A 184 13.51 5.75 -20.84
C GLU A 184 13.09 6.74 -21.93
N VAL A 185 12.86 6.25 -23.15
CA VAL A 185 12.41 7.09 -24.28
C VAL A 185 11.03 7.70 -23.97
N ALA A 186 10.10 6.94 -23.43
CA ALA A 186 8.77 7.44 -23.09
C ALA A 186 8.79 8.53 -22.01
N LYS A 187 9.64 8.39 -20.98
CA LYS A 187 9.85 9.43 -19.95
C LYS A 187 10.42 10.72 -20.54
N VAL A 188 11.35 10.62 -21.49
CA VAL A 188 11.89 11.79 -22.19
C VAL A 188 10.80 12.50 -23.01
N ILE A 189 9.90 11.74 -23.64
CA ILE A 189 8.76 12.31 -24.36
C ILE A 189 7.82 13.03 -23.38
N ALA A 190 7.39 12.35 -22.32
CA ALA A 190 6.43 12.89 -21.35
C ALA A 190 6.95 14.11 -20.58
N SER A 191 8.27 14.23 -20.39
CA SER A 191 8.89 15.36 -19.68
C SER A 191 9.05 16.64 -20.52
N GLN A 192 8.89 16.57 -21.84
CA GLN A 192 9.09 17.71 -22.74
C GLN A 192 7.80 18.05 -23.49
N GLN A 193 7.22 19.21 -23.19
CA GLN A 193 5.96 19.65 -23.79
C GLN A 193 6.00 19.63 -25.32
N GLU A 194 7.12 20.04 -25.94
CA GLU A 194 7.28 20.03 -27.40
C GLU A 194 7.15 18.62 -28.00
N PHE A 195 7.64 17.59 -27.29
CA PHE A 195 7.52 16.20 -27.75
C PHE A 195 6.13 15.64 -27.52
N CYS A 196 5.47 15.99 -26.41
CA CYS A 196 4.06 15.68 -26.17
C CYS A 196 3.17 16.27 -27.27
N ASP A 197 3.32 17.56 -27.56
CA ASP A 197 2.54 18.27 -28.57
C ASP A 197 2.75 17.67 -29.96
N TYR A 198 4.01 17.37 -30.31
CA TYR A 198 4.34 16.69 -31.56
C TYR A 198 3.67 15.31 -31.63
N LEU A 199 3.78 14.50 -30.58
CA LEU A 199 3.19 13.16 -30.52
C LEU A 199 1.67 13.23 -30.68
N MET A 200 1.00 14.13 -29.96
CA MET A 200 -0.45 14.28 -29.99
C MET A 200 -0.96 14.81 -31.34
N ALA A 201 -0.25 15.75 -31.96
CA ALA A 201 -0.64 16.38 -33.22
C ALA A 201 -0.27 15.54 -34.46
N LYS A 202 0.90 14.90 -34.47
CA LYS A 202 1.42 14.13 -35.61
C LYS A 202 1.23 12.63 -35.48
N LYS A 203 0.73 12.15 -34.34
CA LYS A 203 0.52 10.73 -34.02
C LYS A 203 1.78 9.87 -34.29
N SER A 204 2.96 10.47 -34.12
CA SER A 204 4.25 9.87 -34.45
C SER A 204 5.37 10.40 -33.57
N LEU A 205 6.45 9.63 -33.44
CA LEU A 205 7.59 10.00 -32.61
C LEU A 205 8.50 11.03 -33.32
N PRO A 206 8.93 12.12 -32.65
CA PRO A 206 9.87 13.09 -33.21
C PRO A 206 11.32 12.56 -33.23
N LEU A 207 11.58 11.51 -34.03
CA LEU A 207 12.85 10.75 -34.02
C LEU A 207 14.11 11.62 -34.10
N LYS A 208 14.13 12.62 -35.00
CA LYS A 208 15.31 13.49 -35.18
C LYS A 208 15.65 14.29 -33.92
N ALA A 209 14.64 14.75 -33.20
CA ALA A 209 14.82 15.48 -31.95
C ALA A 209 15.15 14.50 -30.82
N LEU A 210 14.38 13.42 -30.68
CA LEU A 210 14.55 12.39 -29.67
C LEU A 210 15.96 11.83 -29.61
N MET A 211 16.59 11.55 -30.75
CA MET A 211 17.96 11.02 -30.82
C MET A 211 19.02 11.90 -30.13
N LYS A 212 18.74 13.17 -29.82
CA LYS A 212 19.64 14.06 -29.07
C LYS A 212 19.48 13.91 -27.55
N HIS A 213 18.41 13.30 -27.10
CA HIS A 213 18.03 13.20 -25.68
C HIS A 213 18.08 11.78 -25.14
N VAL A 214 18.22 10.76 -26.01
CA VAL A 214 18.24 9.35 -25.62
C VAL A 214 19.49 8.67 -26.15
N SER A 215 20.01 7.71 -25.38
CA SER A 215 21.16 6.87 -25.76
C SER A 215 20.79 5.71 -26.69
N VAL A 216 19.48 5.46 -26.85
CA VAL A 216 18.93 4.34 -27.62
C VAL A 216 19.09 4.54 -29.12
N SER A 217 19.49 3.50 -29.84
CA SER A 217 19.65 3.57 -31.29
C SER A 217 18.33 3.85 -32.02
N ARG A 218 18.39 4.62 -33.12
CA ARG A 218 17.23 4.90 -33.97
C ARG A 218 16.48 3.64 -34.40
N LYS A 219 17.22 2.58 -34.75
CA LYS A 219 16.65 1.30 -35.20
C LYS A 219 15.84 0.63 -34.09
N THR A 220 16.29 0.75 -32.84
CA THR A 220 15.59 0.21 -31.67
C THR A 220 14.27 0.96 -31.43
N ILE A 221 14.31 2.30 -31.47
CA ILE A 221 13.12 3.15 -31.30
C ILE A 221 12.09 2.86 -32.41
N GLU A 222 12.53 2.77 -33.66
CA GLU A 222 11.63 2.45 -34.78
C GLU A 222 10.99 1.06 -34.65
N ARG A 223 11.74 0.06 -34.19
CA ARG A 223 11.24 -1.30 -33.97
C ARG A 223 10.19 -1.35 -32.85
N GLN A 224 10.34 -0.55 -31.81
CA GLN A 224 9.45 -0.52 -30.64
C GLN A 224 8.48 0.67 -30.65
N ARG A 225 8.33 1.36 -31.78
CA ARG A 225 7.64 2.66 -31.86
C ARG A 225 6.23 2.64 -31.27
N LYS A 226 5.44 1.59 -31.55
CA LYS A 226 4.05 1.48 -31.07
C LYS A 226 4.01 1.32 -29.55
N TYR A 227 4.90 0.51 -29.00
CA TYR A 227 5.02 0.33 -27.55
C TYR A 227 5.50 1.62 -26.86
N ILE A 228 6.50 2.31 -27.42
CA ILE A 228 6.98 3.59 -26.89
C ILE A 228 5.87 4.64 -26.90
N ILE A 229 5.08 4.74 -27.98
CA ILE A 229 3.91 5.62 -28.06
C ILE A 229 2.92 5.27 -26.96
N ALA A 230 2.55 4.00 -26.81
CA ALA A 230 1.61 3.54 -25.80
C ALA A 230 2.06 3.92 -24.38
N VAL A 231 3.31 3.62 -24.00
CA VAL A 231 3.86 3.99 -22.70
C VAL A 231 3.91 5.51 -22.52
N SER A 232 4.25 6.27 -23.58
CA SER A 232 4.26 7.73 -23.53
C SER A 232 2.86 8.28 -23.25
N LEU A 233 1.82 7.73 -23.86
CA LEU A 233 0.43 8.15 -23.63
C LEU A 233 -0.03 7.89 -22.19
N ILE A 234 0.40 6.78 -21.61
CA ILE A 234 0.12 6.44 -20.20
C ILE A 234 0.81 7.42 -19.25
N LEU A 235 2.02 7.86 -19.57
CA LEU A 235 2.77 8.82 -18.76
C LEU A 235 2.29 10.28 -18.93
N ILE A 236 1.73 10.61 -20.09
CA ILE A 236 1.19 11.96 -20.39
C ILE A 236 -0.24 12.12 -19.86
N GLY A 237 -1.03 11.06 -19.91
CA GLY A 237 -2.43 11.08 -19.45
C GLY A 237 -2.59 10.71 -17.98
N ASP A 238 -3.80 10.97 -17.46
CA ASP A 238 -4.20 10.64 -16.09
C ASP A 238 -4.65 9.16 -16.01
N PHE A 239 -3.72 8.23 -16.24
CA PHE A 239 -3.97 6.79 -16.18
C PHE A 239 -3.31 6.16 -14.94
N GLU A 240 -3.70 6.62 -13.75
CA GLU A 240 -3.08 6.22 -12.48
C GLU A 240 -3.15 4.70 -12.27
N MET A 241 -4.30 4.09 -12.54
CA MET A 241 -4.48 2.65 -12.36
C MET A 241 -3.64 1.84 -13.35
N LEU A 242 -3.40 2.34 -14.57
CA LEU A 242 -2.54 1.65 -15.56
C LEU A 242 -1.04 1.88 -15.29
N GLN A 243 -0.65 3.01 -14.72
CA GLN A 243 0.74 3.29 -14.35
C GLN A 243 1.26 2.25 -13.33
N ASP A 244 0.43 1.85 -12.36
CA ASP A 244 0.75 0.83 -11.35
C ASP A 244 1.09 -0.56 -11.94
N TYR A 245 0.67 -0.86 -13.17
CA TYR A 245 0.98 -2.14 -13.83
C TYR A 245 2.24 -2.09 -14.70
N ILE A 246 2.71 -0.89 -15.06
CA ILE A 246 3.73 -0.70 -16.10
C ILE A 246 5.04 -0.13 -15.53
N ILE A 247 4.96 0.70 -14.48
CA ILE A 247 6.11 1.34 -13.80
C ILE A 247 6.60 0.46 -12.66
#